data_AF-A0A9D8GRR1-F1
#
_entry.id   AF-A0A9D8GRR1-F1
#
_cell.length_a   1.000
_cell.length_b   1.000
_cell.length_c   1.000
_cell.angle_alpha   90.00
_cell.angle_beta   90.00
_cell.angle_gamma   90.00
#
_symmetry.space_group_name_H-M   'P 1'
#
loop_
_entity.id
_entity.type
_entity.pdbx_description
1 polymer ?
#
loop_
_entity_poly.entity_id
_entity_poly.type
_entity_poly.pdbx_seq_one_letter_code
_entity_poly.pdbx_strand_id
1 'polypeptide(L)'
;MRRLLALAMTLALAVIGPAMAADKKDKKKEEDSKIDRYTRMLKESNYVPFGPYVVFLSRDGRQVKGRVSVAIEAEDSKAKETLKNNKQAIDGMLYPIATRLFEDGSPGPSHFEYFKNEAMSRLKARFPLEVKDIFIKDVMG
;
A
#
# COMPACT_ATOMS: atom_id res chain seq x y z
N MET A 1 -61.35 48.76 -3.02
CA MET A 1 -61.05 49.62 -4.20
C MET A 1 -59.85 49.04 -4.95
N ARG A 2 -59.98 48.87 -6.28
CA ARG A 2 -58.95 48.90 -7.36
C ARG A 2 -57.71 47.99 -7.19
N ARG A 3 -57.69 46.79 -7.80
CA ARG A 3 -57.21 46.45 -9.17
C ARG A 3 -55.70 46.66 -9.41
N LEU A 4 -54.98 45.54 -9.47
CA LEU A 4 -53.94 45.13 -10.44
C LEU A 4 -53.08 46.21 -11.13
N LEU A 5 -51.76 46.09 -10.95
CA LEU A 5 -50.84 46.13 -12.09
C LEU A 5 -49.72 45.11 -11.88
N ALA A 6 -49.57 44.21 -12.84
CA ALA A 6 -48.44 43.32 -12.98
C ALA A 6 -47.28 44.07 -13.65
N LEU A 7 -46.04 43.79 -13.25
CA LEU A 7 -44.89 43.92 -14.14
C LEU A 7 -43.92 42.78 -13.87
N ALA A 8 -43.76 41.96 -14.90
CA ALA A 8 -42.79 40.89 -14.98
C ALA A 8 -41.37 41.46 -15.12
N MET A 9 -40.41 40.87 -14.41
CA MET A 9 -39.02 40.86 -14.87
C MET A 9 -38.43 39.47 -14.62
N THR A 10 -38.27 38.77 -15.73
CA THR A 10 -37.68 37.45 -15.88
C THR A 10 -36.14 37.54 -15.91
N LEU A 11 -35.51 36.39 -15.61
CA LEU A 11 -34.11 36.00 -15.82
C LEU A 11 -33.05 36.52 -14.84
N ALA A 12 -32.59 35.60 -13.98
CA ALA A 12 -31.20 35.12 -14.11
C ALA A 12 -31.14 33.64 -13.70
N LEU A 13 -30.75 32.80 -14.65
CA LEU A 13 -30.34 31.42 -14.41
C LEU A 13 -29.17 31.40 -13.42
N ALA A 14 -29.28 30.59 -12.37
CA ALA A 14 -28.12 29.93 -11.79
C ALA A 14 -28.50 28.46 -11.59
N VAL A 15 -28.32 27.67 -12.65
CA VAL A 15 -28.23 26.22 -12.56
C VAL A 15 -27.02 25.94 -11.66
N ILE A 16 -27.27 25.73 -10.36
CA ILE A 16 -26.30 25.11 -9.47
C ILE A 16 -26.29 23.63 -9.86
N GLY A 17 -25.54 23.32 -10.91
CA GLY A 17 -25.38 21.96 -11.38
C GLY A 17 -24.69 21.10 -10.30
N PRO A 18 -24.96 19.78 -10.26
CA PRO A 18 -24.31 18.83 -9.36
C PRO A 18 -22.84 18.54 -9.72
N ALA A 19 -22.10 19.53 -10.24
CA ALA A 19 -20.73 19.36 -10.71
C ALA A 19 -19.74 19.03 -9.58
N MET A 20 -19.95 19.57 -8.37
CA MET A 20 -19.07 19.27 -7.23
C MET A 20 -19.34 17.93 -6.54
N ALA A 21 -20.55 17.37 -6.69
CA ALA A 21 -20.91 16.07 -6.13
C ALA A 21 -20.51 14.91 -7.05
N ALA A 22 -20.59 15.12 -8.37
CA ALA A 22 -20.11 14.18 -9.38
C ALA A 22 -18.59 13.98 -9.26
N ASP A 23 -17.80 15.05 -9.27
CA ASP A 23 -16.33 14.96 -9.24
C ASP A 23 -15.77 14.25 -7.99
N LYS A 24 -16.40 14.43 -6.81
CA LYS A 24 -16.02 13.69 -5.59
C LYS A 24 -16.45 12.22 -5.63
N LYS A 25 -17.61 11.90 -6.19
CA LYS A 25 -18.07 10.50 -6.35
C LYS A 25 -17.26 9.75 -7.39
N ASP A 26 -16.87 10.43 -8.46
CA ASP A 26 -16.10 9.85 -9.55
C ASP A 26 -14.65 9.60 -9.14
N LYS A 27 -14.01 10.52 -8.40
CA LYS A 27 -12.69 10.27 -7.77
C LYS A 27 -12.70 9.12 -6.77
N LYS A 28 -13.74 9.02 -5.93
CA LYS A 28 -13.88 7.89 -4.97
C LYS A 28 -14.10 6.56 -5.68
N LYS A 29 -14.96 6.52 -6.71
CA LYS A 29 -15.14 5.34 -7.56
C LYS A 29 -13.87 4.95 -8.30
N GLU A 30 -13.08 5.92 -8.76
CA GLU A 30 -11.83 5.66 -9.46
C GLU A 30 -10.77 5.07 -8.51
N GLU A 31 -10.62 5.62 -7.29
CA GLU A 31 -9.77 5.03 -6.24
C GLU A 31 -10.23 3.62 -5.84
N ASP A 32 -11.53 3.45 -5.57
CA ASP A 32 -12.11 2.14 -5.22
C ASP A 32 -11.90 1.13 -6.37
N SER A 33 -11.98 1.55 -7.63
CA SER A 33 -11.74 0.70 -8.80
C SER A 33 -10.26 0.33 -8.98
N LYS A 34 -9.33 1.23 -8.62
CA LYS A 34 -7.89 0.97 -8.64
C LYS A 34 -7.50 0.01 -7.51
N ILE A 35 -8.07 0.20 -6.33
CA ILE A 35 -7.91 -0.70 -5.18
C ILE A 35 -8.47 -2.09 -5.52
N ASP A 36 -9.67 -2.18 -6.10
CA ASP A 36 -10.28 -3.46 -6.51
C ASP A 36 -9.46 -4.17 -7.59
N ARG A 37 -8.94 -3.42 -8.58
CA ARG A 37 -8.06 -3.98 -9.63
C ARG A 37 -6.71 -4.47 -9.07
N TYR A 38 -6.08 -3.72 -8.17
CA TYR A 38 -4.85 -4.15 -7.50
C TYR A 38 -5.08 -5.37 -6.61
N THR A 39 -6.21 -5.40 -5.89
CA THR A 39 -6.60 -6.53 -5.04
C THR A 39 -6.94 -7.77 -5.88
N ARG A 40 -7.52 -7.59 -7.08
CA ARG A 40 -7.79 -8.66 -8.05
C ARG A 40 -6.49 -9.19 -8.69
N MET A 41 -5.56 -8.31 -9.08
CA MET A 41 -4.23 -8.72 -9.52
C MET A 41 -3.48 -9.49 -8.42
N LEU A 42 -3.62 -9.13 -7.13
CA LEU A 42 -3.06 -9.90 -6.00
C LEU A 42 -3.75 -11.27 -5.76
N LYS A 43 -5.01 -11.42 -6.19
CA LYS A 43 -5.73 -12.71 -6.14
C LYS A 43 -5.27 -13.65 -7.26
N GLU A 44 -5.01 -13.12 -8.45
CA GLU A 44 -4.48 -13.88 -9.60
C GLU A 44 -2.97 -14.12 -9.52
N SER A 45 -2.26 -13.29 -8.76
CA SER A 45 -0.82 -13.38 -8.62
C SER A 45 -0.42 -14.16 -7.36
N ASN A 46 0.71 -14.86 -7.43
CA ASN A 46 1.20 -15.72 -6.35
C ASN A 46 1.79 -14.94 -5.16
N TYR A 47 1.35 -13.69 -4.95
CA TYR A 47 1.93 -12.82 -3.92
C TYR A 47 1.28 -13.06 -2.56
N VAL A 48 2.12 -13.08 -1.53
CA VAL A 48 1.74 -13.17 -0.12
C VAL A 48 2.21 -11.90 0.58
N PRO A 49 1.31 -11.09 1.16
CA PRO A 49 1.68 -9.86 1.86
C PRO A 49 2.26 -10.16 3.26
N PHE A 50 3.27 -9.38 3.64
CA PHE A 50 3.97 -9.42 4.91
C PHE A 50 4.15 -8.02 5.50
N GLY A 51 4.20 -7.93 6.82
CA GLY A 51 4.06 -6.66 7.54
C GLY A 51 2.61 -6.14 7.57
N PRO A 52 2.40 -4.82 7.69
CA PRO A 52 3.41 -3.78 7.78
C PRO A 52 4.29 -3.94 9.02
N TYR A 53 5.60 -3.79 8.85
CA TYR A 53 6.56 -3.73 9.94
C TYR A 53 6.73 -2.28 10.36
N VAL A 54 6.30 -1.97 11.58
CA VAL A 54 6.47 -0.64 12.17
C VAL A 54 7.76 -0.64 12.97
N VAL A 55 8.61 0.34 12.70
CA VAL A 55 9.95 0.49 13.27
C VAL A 55 9.98 1.80 14.05
N PHE A 56 10.43 1.74 15.30
CA PHE A 56 10.69 2.89 16.14
C PHE A 56 12.11 2.77 16.67
N LEU A 57 12.99 3.68 16.25
CA LEU A 57 14.40 3.67 16.62
C LEU A 57 14.79 5.03 17.19
N SER A 58 15.75 5.03 18.11
CA SER A 58 16.42 6.24 18.57
C SER A 58 17.87 6.16 18.15
N ARG A 59 18.32 7.10 17.31
CA ARG A 59 19.71 7.19 16.85
C ARG A 59 20.17 8.63 16.89
N ASP A 60 21.34 8.88 17.48
CA ASP A 60 21.95 10.22 17.59
C ASP A 60 20.99 11.29 18.16
N GLY A 61 20.16 10.89 19.13
CA GLY A 61 19.16 11.76 19.75
C GLY A 61 17.92 12.04 18.90
N ARG A 62 17.80 11.44 17.71
CA ARG A 62 16.64 11.56 16.82
C ARG A 62 15.78 10.29 16.88
N GLN A 63 14.47 10.49 16.90
CA GLN A 63 13.52 9.39 16.74
C GLN A 63 13.26 9.15 15.26
N VAL A 64 13.52 7.92 14.81
CA VAL A 64 13.15 7.44 13.48
C VAL A 64 11.91 6.57 13.62
N LYS A 65 10.85 6.93 12.88
CA LYS A 65 9.61 6.16 12.81
C LYS A 65 9.40 5.71 11.38
N GLY A 66 9.54 4.41 11.15
CA GLY A 66 9.39 3.79 9.86
C GLY A 66 8.21 2.83 9.80
N ARG A 67 7.70 2.60 8.59
CA ARG A 67 6.79 1.51 8.26
C ARG A 67 7.17 0.94 6.91
N VAL A 68 7.31 -0.37 6.81
CA VAL A 68 7.53 -1.06 5.53
C VAL A 68 6.55 -2.21 5.35
N SER A 69 5.92 -2.28 4.19
CA SER A 69 5.07 -3.40 3.77
C SER A 69 5.75 -4.16 2.65
N VAL A 70 5.67 -5.48 2.70
CA VAL A 70 6.43 -6.37 1.80
C VAL A 70 5.46 -7.36 1.16
N ALA A 71 5.78 -7.84 -0.04
CA ALA A 71 5.09 -8.95 -0.66
C ALA A 71 6.11 -9.96 -1.16
N ILE A 72 5.90 -11.24 -0.87
CA ILE A 72 6.69 -12.34 -1.42
C ILE A 72 5.91 -12.94 -2.58
N GLU A 73 6.50 -13.01 -3.76
CA GLU A 73 5.97 -13.79 -4.87
C GLU A 73 6.31 -15.26 -4.64
N ALA A 74 5.30 -16.11 -4.58
CA ALA A 74 5.46 -17.54 -4.48
C ALA A 74 5.63 -18.17 -5.88
N GLU A 75 6.29 -19.32 -5.95
CA GLU A 75 6.45 -20.06 -7.20
C GLU A 75 5.09 -20.50 -7.78
N ASP A 76 4.21 -21.03 -6.93
CA ASP A 76 2.87 -21.49 -7.30
C ASP A 76 1.84 -21.29 -6.16
N SER A 77 0.61 -21.77 -6.38
CA SER A 77 -0.48 -21.67 -5.40
C SER A 77 -0.26 -22.51 -4.14
N LYS A 78 0.44 -23.65 -4.24
CA LYS A 78 0.78 -24.49 -3.08
C LYS A 78 1.87 -23.82 -2.24
N ALA A 79 2.90 -23.29 -2.89
CA ALA A 79 3.93 -22.47 -2.27
C ALA A 79 3.32 -21.25 -1.56
N LYS A 80 2.35 -20.57 -2.20
CA LYS A 80 1.60 -19.47 -1.59
C LYS A 80 0.95 -19.88 -0.26
N GLU A 81 0.29 -21.04 -0.21
CA GLU A 81 -0.31 -21.56 1.03
C GLU A 81 0.76 -21.96 2.06
N THR A 82 1.87 -22.57 1.64
CA THR A 82 3.00 -22.86 2.54
C THR A 82 3.55 -21.59 3.20
N LEU A 83 3.77 -20.52 2.42
CA LEU A 83 4.27 -19.24 2.93
C LEU A 83 3.26 -18.60 3.89
N LYS A 84 1.96 -18.64 3.58
CA LYS A 84 0.91 -18.16 4.50
C LYS A 84 0.89 -18.94 5.82
N ASN A 85 1.00 -20.26 5.76
CA ASN A 85 1.02 -21.11 6.96
C ASN A 85 2.27 -20.89 7.82
N ASN A 86 3.36 -20.41 7.21
CA ASN A 86 4.61 -20.08 7.90
C ASN A 86 4.76 -18.58 8.20
N LYS A 87 3.66 -17.83 8.25
CA LYS A 87 3.70 -16.38 8.38
C LYS A 87 4.55 -15.87 9.55
N GLN A 88 4.41 -16.48 10.73
CA GLN A 88 5.17 -16.08 11.92
C GLN A 88 6.68 -16.28 11.74
N ALA A 89 7.10 -17.39 11.12
CA ALA A 89 8.51 -17.65 10.85
C ALA A 89 9.08 -16.65 9.84
N ILE A 90 8.31 -16.30 8.81
CA ILE A 90 8.70 -15.31 7.81
C ILE A 90 8.77 -13.92 8.44
N ASP A 91 7.78 -13.52 9.24
CA ASP A 91 7.82 -12.25 9.98
C ASP A 91 9.05 -12.17 10.89
N GLY A 92 9.42 -13.27 11.56
CA GLY A 92 10.64 -13.34 12.37
C GLY A 92 11.94 -13.19 11.58
N MET A 93 11.95 -13.56 10.29
CA MET A 93 13.09 -13.33 9.40
C MET A 93 13.11 -11.91 8.83
N LEU A 94 11.95 -11.38 8.43
CA LEU A 94 11.85 -10.10 7.75
C LEU A 94 11.91 -8.90 8.71
N TYR A 95 11.38 -9.01 9.92
CA TYR A 95 11.32 -7.87 10.86
C TYR A 95 12.70 -7.28 11.22
N PRO A 96 13.75 -8.07 11.51
CA PRO A 96 15.08 -7.51 11.75
C PRO A 96 15.67 -6.82 10.52
N ILE A 97 15.43 -7.34 9.31
CA ILE A 97 15.90 -6.74 8.06
C ILE A 97 15.16 -5.43 7.77
N ALA A 98 13.84 -5.43 8.03
CA ALA A 98 13.01 -4.24 7.94
C ALA A 98 13.43 -3.15 8.93
N THR A 99 13.93 -3.53 10.11
CA THR A 99 14.49 -2.58 11.09
C THR A 99 15.77 -1.94 10.57
N ARG A 100 16.68 -2.72 9.97
CA ARG A 100 17.92 -2.23 9.35
C ARG A 100 17.69 -1.22 8.24
N LEU A 101 16.55 -1.33 7.54
CA LEU A 101 16.16 -0.38 6.51
C LEU A 101 16.16 1.07 7.01
N PHE A 102 15.80 1.29 8.28
CA PHE A 102 15.65 2.62 8.88
C PHE A 102 16.80 2.99 9.82
N GLU A 103 17.84 2.16 9.91
CA GLU A 103 18.93 2.42 10.86
C GLU A 103 19.59 3.76 10.58
N ASP A 104 19.82 4.12 9.32
CA ASP A 104 20.45 5.39 8.92
C ASP A 104 19.43 6.53 8.68
N GLY A 105 18.17 6.36 9.11
CA GLY A 105 17.09 7.32 8.91
C GLY A 105 16.14 6.93 7.77
N SER A 106 15.77 7.87 6.91
CA SER A 106 14.85 7.59 5.80
C SER A 106 15.56 6.76 4.72
N PRO A 107 15.03 5.59 4.34
CA PRO A 107 15.70 4.66 3.43
C PRO A 107 15.74 5.17 1.99
N GLY A 108 16.88 4.95 1.34
CA GLY A 108 17.12 5.20 -0.09
C GLY A 108 17.29 3.92 -0.92
N PRO A 109 17.56 4.05 -2.24
CA PRO A 109 17.65 2.91 -3.16
C PRO A 109 18.62 1.80 -2.72
N SER A 110 19.80 2.14 -2.22
CA SER A 110 20.79 1.17 -1.72
C SER A 110 20.27 0.33 -0.55
N HIS A 111 19.45 0.92 0.33
CA HIS A 111 18.84 0.23 1.46
C HIS A 111 17.78 -0.77 0.99
N PHE A 112 17.04 -0.42 -0.08
CA PHE A 112 16.05 -1.32 -0.70
C PHE A 112 16.72 -2.52 -1.37
N GLU A 113 17.84 -2.30 -2.05
CA GLU A 113 18.63 -3.38 -2.65
C GLU A 113 19.21 -4.30 -1.57
N TYR A 114 19.80 -3.74 -0.51
CA TYR A 114 20.28 -4.52 0.63
C TYR A 114 19.14 -5.34 1.25
N PHE A 115 17.98 -4.72 1.50
CA PHE A 115 16.82 -5.42 2.06
C PHE A 115 16.41 -6.59 1.17
N LYS A 116 16.27 -6.37 -0.14
CA LYS A 116 15.87 -7.43 -1.08
C LYS A 116 16.88 -8.58 -1.08
N ASN A 117 18.17 -8.29 -1.18
CA ASN A 117 19.21 -9.31 -1.23
C ASN A 117 19.28 -10.14 0.06
N GLU A 118 19.27 -9.46 1.21
CA GLU A 118 19.32 -10.14 2.52
C GLU A 118 18.04 -10.93 2.79
N ALA A 119 16.87 -10.36 2.48
CA ALA A 119 15.60 -11.05 2.64
C ALA A 119 15.49 -12.27 1.73
N MET A 120 15.86 -12.14 0.44
CA MET A 120 15.87 -13.26 -0.49
C MET A 120 16.83 -14.36 -0.04
N SER A 121 18.03 -14.01 0.41
CA SER A 121 19.00 -14.97 0.93
C SER A 121 18.43 -15.80 2.09
N ARG A 122 17.85 -15.14 3.10
CA ARG A 122 17.25 -15.84 4.27
C ARG A 122 16.02 -16.65 3.90
N LEU A 123 15.16 -16.09 3.04
CA LEU A 123 13.94 -16.75 2.60
C LEU A 123 14.26 -18.00 1.77
N LYS A 124 15.14 -17.90 0.77
CA LYS A 124 15.56 -19.04 -0.05
C LYS A 124 16.33 -20.09 0.75
N ALA A 125 17.05 -19.71 1.80
CA ALA A 125 17.70 -20.69 2.69
C ALA A 125 16.69 -21.60 3.42
N ARG A 126 15.49 -21.09 3.73
CA ARG A 126 14.46 -21.83 4.47
C ARG A 126 13.33 -22.37 3.58
N PHE A 127 13.00 -21.65 2.52
CA PHE A 127 11.91 -21.90 1.58
C PHE A 127 12.43 -21.86 0.13
N PRO A 128 13.38 -22.74 -0.23
CA PRO A 128 14.09 -22.66 -1.52
C PRO A 128 13.18 -22.85 -2.73
N LEU A 129 12.09 -23.62 -2.56
CA LEU A 129 11.17 -24.02 -3.63
C LEU A 129 9.86 -23.22 -3.61
N GLU A 130 9.63 -22.41 -2.58
CA GLU A 130 8.37 -21.70 -2.42
C GLU A 130 8.48 -20.21 -2.79
N VAL A 131 9.65 -19.62 -2.61
CA VAL A 131 9.87 -18.17 -2.79
C VAL A 131 10.45 -17.90 -4.16
N LYS A 132 9.75 -17.14 -5.02
CA LYS A 132 10.27 -16.70 -6.31
C LYS A 132 11.03 -15.38 -6.21
N ASP A 133 10.40 -14.37 -5.62
CA ASP A 133 10.98 -13.03 -5.45
C ASP A 133 10.33 -12.28 -4.25
N ILE A 134 10.90 -11.14 -3.86
CA ILE A 134 10.41 -10.27 -2.80
C ILE A 134 10.36 -8.80 -3.23
N PHE A 135 9.26 -8.15 -2.85
CA PHE A 135 8.96 -6.78 -3.24
C PHE A 135 8.66 -5.93 -2.02
N ILE A 136 9.23 -4.73 -2.00
CA ILE A 136 8.80 -3.68 -1.08
C ILE A 136 7.57 -3.02 -1.70
N LYS A 137 6.42 -3.15 -1.03
CA LYS A 137 5.14 -2.59 -1.50
C LYS A 137 4.99 -1.12 -1.12
N ASP A 138 5.36 -0.78 0.11
CA ASP A 138 5.21 0.56 0.66
C ASP A 138 6.31 0.80 1.70
N VAL A 139 6.84 2.03 1.72
CA VAL A 139 7.78 2.50 2.74
C VAL A 139 7.37 3.90 3.14
N MET A 140 7.17 4.09 4.45
CA MET A 140 7.01 5.40 5.06
C MET A 140 8.11 5.56 6.10
N GLY A 141 8.75 6.72 6.13
CA GLY A 141 9.80 7.06 7.10
C GLY A 141 10.16 8.53 7.00
#